data_AF-A0A5M8P3G8-F1
#
_entry.id   AF-A0A5M8P3G8-F1
#
_cell.length_a   1.000
_cell.length_b   1.000
_cell.length_c   1.000
_cell.angle_alpha   90.00
_cell.angle_beta   90.00
_cell.angle_gamma   90.00
#
_symmetry.space_group_name_H-M   'P 1'
#
loop_
_entity.id
_entity.type
_entity.pdbx_description
1 polymer ?
#
loop_
_entity_poly.entity_id
_entity_poly.type
_entity_poly.pdbx_seq_one_letter_code
_entity_poly.pdbx_strand_id
1 'polypeptide(L)'
;MRIFGKTFAYWKEYGGGAFLGIFFSVFIFWINPELSKWRNFIQEIPNISMCVFGFLLTFLGIILQGVSKTIEWMKSKNILFHRFVSFNKRVVILSFILSIYAYFLGYFNFEWFQKLLNCSYFFEILQKFLISSFMFLFVWFVIDTVQFIKIFYLLIKKD
;
A
#
# COMPACT_ATOMS: atom_id res chain seq x y z
N MET A 1 -9.55 -25.33 5.77
CA MET A 1 -9.28 -24.95 7.18
C MET A 1 -9.96 -23.63 7.51
N ARG A 2 -10.77 -23.59 8.57
CA ARG A 2 -11.34 -22.35 9.13
C ARG A 2 -10.50 -21.96 10.34
N ILE A 3 -10.00 -20.73 10.39
CA ILE A 3 -9.22 -20.17 11.50
C ILE A 3 -10.09 -19.09 12.13
N PHE A 4 -10.39 -19.19 13.43
CA PHE A 4 -11.32 -18.30 14.16
C PHE A 4 -12.68 -18.11 13.44
N GLY A 5 -13.27 -19.20 12.96
CA GLY A 5 -14.58 -19.17 12.30
C GLY A 5 -14.60 -18.53 10.89
N LYS A 6 -13.47 -18.04 10.38
CA LYS A 6 -13.33 -17.48 9.02
C LYS A 6 -12.44 -18.35 8.14
N THR A 7 -12.60 -18.24 6.82
CA THR A 7 -11.77 -19.00 5.86
C THR A 7 -10.33 -18.48 5.82
N PHE A 8 -9.36 -19.32 5.49
CA PHE A 8 -7.97 -18.89 5.29
C PHE A 8 -7.85 -17.74 4.26
N ALA A 9 -8.69 -17.77 3.21
CA ALA A 9 -8.79 -16.70 2.22
C ALA A 9 -9.15 -15.34 2.86
N TYR A 10 -10.05 -15.32 3.85
CA TYR A 10 -10.42 -14.10 4.57
C TYR A 10 -9.23 -13.49 5.32
N TRP A 11 -8.45 -14.31 6.03
CA TRP A 11 -7.26 -13.83 6.76
C TRP A 11 -6.16 -13.36 5.81
N LYS A 12 -5.95 -14.08 4.71
CA LYS A 12 -5.01 -13.69 3.64
C LYS A 12 -5.37 -12.34 3.02
N GLU A 13 -6.65 -12.06 2.85
CA GLU A 13 -7.14 -10.81 2.27
C GLU A 13 -7.16 -9.64 3.26
N TYR A 14 -7.44 -9.91 4.54
CA TYR A 14 -7.52 -8.86 5.54
C TYR A 14 -6.14 -8.42 6.03
N GLY A 15 -5.28 -9.38 6.38
CA GLY A 15 -3.99 -9.14 7.03
C GLY A 15 -2.77 -9.59 6.24
N GLY A 16 -2.93 -10.23 5.07
CA GLY A 16 -1.80 -10.76 4.31
C GLY A 16 -0.82 -9.68 3.84
N GLY A 17 -1.33 -8.52 3.41
CA GLY A 17 -0.48 -7.38 3.03
C GLY A 17 0.35 -6.86 4.20
N ALA A 18 -0.27 -6.64 5.36
CA ALA A 18 0.42 -6.18 6.56
C ALA A 18 1.44 -7.23 7.07
N PHE A 19 1.09 -8.51 7.09
CA PHE A 19 1.99 -9.59 7.52
C PHE A 19 3.24 -9.68 6.63
N LEU A 20 3.05 -9.67 5.31
CA LEU A 20 4.17 -9.66 4.37
C LEU A 20 4.99 -8.38 4.49
N GLY A 21 4.33 -7.23 4.69
CA GLY A 21 5.02 -5.97 4.96
C GLY A 21 5.93 -6.06 6.18
N ILE A 22 5.46 -6.66 7.29
CA ILE A 22 6.26 -6.81 8.51
C ILE A 22 7.47 -7.70 8.22
N PHE A 23 7.26 -8.83 7.55
CA PHE A 23 8.34 -9.74 7.17
C PHE A 23 9.42 -9.04 6.34
N PHE A 24 9.03 -8.31 5.29
CA PHE A 24 9.97 -7.57 4.46
C PHE A 24 10.64 -6.42 5.20
N SER A 25 9.91 -5.72 6.08
CA SER A 25 10.47 -4.66 6.93
C SER A 25 11.58 -5.19 7.83
N VAL A 26 11.34 -6.27 8.56
CA VAL A 26 12.37 -6.90 9.42
C VAL A 26 13.57 -7.34 8.59
N PHE A 27 13.36 -7.95 7.43
CA PHE A 27 14.44 -8.35 6.53
C PHE A 27 15.27 -7.14 6.06
N ILE A 28 14.60 -6.07 5.63
CA ILE A 28 15.26 -4.83 5.19
C ILE A 28 16.03 -4.19 6.34
N PHE A 29 15.50 -4.17 7.55
CA PHE A 29 16.21 -3.62 8.72
C PHE A 29 17.55 -4.33 8.97
N TRP A 30 17.59 -5.67 8.79
CA TRP A 30 18.78 -6.48 9.05
C TRP A 30 19.90 -6.29 8.03
N ILE A 31 19.58 -5.97 6.77
CA ILE A 31 20.58 -5.79 5.71
C ILE A 31 21.26 -4.40 5.72
N ASN A 32 21.03 -3.59 6.76
CA ASN A 32 21.62 -2.25 6.94
C ASN A 32 21.47 -1.34 5.70
N PRO A 33 20.25 -0.96 5.32
CA PRO A 33 20.00 -0.20 4.11
C PRO A 33 20.58 1.21 4.23
N GLU A 34 21.32 1.62 3.20
CA GLU A 34 21.82 3.00 3.06
C GLU A 34 20.83 3.83 2.25
N LEU A 35 20.40 4.97 2.79
CA LEU A 35 19.40 5.82 2.14
C LEU A 35 19.81 6.26 0.72
N SER A 36 21.11 6.48 0.50
CA SER A 36 21.67 6.86 -0.81
C SER A 36 21.29 5.87 -1.92
N LYS A 37 21.31 4.57 -1.62
CA LYS A 37 20.97 3.49 -2.57
C LYS A 37 19.46 3.39 -2.84
N TRP A 38 18.64 3.78 -1.86
CA TRP A 38 17.18 3.68 -1.94
C TRP A 38 16.51 4.96 -2.45
N ARG A 39 17.21 6.10 -2.44
CA ARG A 39 16.65 7.42 -2.71
C ARG A 39 15.95 7.51 -4.07
N ASN A 40 16.59 7.05 -5.14
CA ASN A 40 16.02 7.09 -6.49
C ASN A 40 14.73 6.27 -6.57
N PHE A 41 14.72 5.08 -5.96
CA PHE A 41 13.52 4.25 -5.89
C PHE A 41 12.41 4.96 -5.12
N ILE A 42 12.71 5.49 -3.93
CA ILE A 42 11.74 6.19 -3.08
C ILE A 42 11.14 7.40 -3.82
N GLN A 43 11.95 8.15 -4.56
CA GLN A 43 11.50 9.34 -5.30
C GLN A 43 10.52 9.02 -6.44
N GLU A 44 10.53 7.82 -6.99
CA GLU A 44 9.58 7.40 -8.03
C GLU A 44 8.23 6.90 -7.45
N ILE A 45 8.19 6.56 -6.17
CA ILE A 45 6.99 6.01 -5.53
C ILE A 45 5.78 6.96 -5.52
N PRO A 46 5.92 8.28 -5.37
CA PRO A 46 4.82 9.21 -5.54
C PRO A 46 4.18 9.12 -6.92
N ASN A 47 4.94 8.97 -8.00
CA ASN A 47 4.39 8.86 -9.36
C ASN A 47 3.50 7.63 -9.49
N ILE A 48 3.99 6.47 -9.03
CA ILE A 48 3.26 5.21 -9.05
C ILE A 48 2.01 5.30 -8.17
N SER A 49 2.17 5.82 -6.95
CA SER A 49 1.10 5.90 -5.96
C SER A 49 0.00 6.88 -6.39
N MET A 50 0.36 8.02 -6.98
CA MET A 50 -0.61 8.99 -7.54
C MET A 50 -1.38 8.41 -8.74
N CYS A 51 -0.72 7.61 -9.59
CA CYS A 51 -1.38 6.91 -10.68
C CYS A 51 -2.45 5.93 -10.15
N VAL A 52 -2.08 5.08 -9.19
CA VAL A 52 -3.02 4.12 -8.57
C VAL A 52 -4.12 4.85 -7.80
N PHE A 53 -3.78 5.88 -7.04
CA PHE A 53 -4.72 6.71 -6.31
C PHE A 53 -5.79 7.31 -7.24
N GLY A 54 -5.35 7.99 -8.31
CA GLY A 54 -6.25 8.61 -9.28
C GLY A 54 -7.14 7.60 -9.97
N PHE A 55 -6.57 6.50 -10.46
CA PHE A 55 -7.33 5.41 -11.08
C PHE A 55 -8.43 4.87 -10.16
N LEU A 56 -8.09 4.58 -8.90
CA LEU A 56 -9.03 4.02 -7.94
C LEU A 56 -10.14 4.99 -7.55
N LEU A 57 -9.82 6.27 -7.42
CA LEU A 57 -10.78 7.31 -7.05
C LEU A 57 -11.77 7.58 -8.19
N THR A 58 -11.28 7.65 -9.43
CA THR A 58 -12.14 7.72 -10.63
C THR A 58 -13.06 6.51 -10.71
N PHE A 59 -12.51 5.32 -10.51
CA PHE A 59 -13.29 4.09 -10.63
C PHE A 59 -14.36 3.95 -9.53
N LEU A 60 -14.04 4.37 -8.30
CA LEU A 60 -15.01 4.47 -7.22
C LEU A 60 -16.13 5.48 -7.56
N GLY A 61 -15.77 6.64 -8.12
CA GLY A 61 -16.73 7.65 -8.56
C GLY A 61 -17.71 7.12 -9.60
N ILE A 62 -17.19 6.47 -10.65
CA ILE A 62 -18.02 5.85 -11.71
C ILE A 62 -18.97 4.81 -11.13
N ILE A 63 -18.49 3.94 -10.24
CA ILE A 63 -19.31 2.87 -9.66
C ILE A 63 -20.40 3.42 -8.73
N LEU A 64 -20.08 4.44 -7.92
CA LEU A 64 -21.06 5.02 -7.00
C LEU A 64 -22.15 5.77 -7.75
N GLN A 65 -21.76 6.61 -8.73
CA GLN A 65 -22.67 7.49 -9.45
C GLN A 65 -23.35 6.84 -10.66
N GLY A 66 -22.78 5.75 -11.18
CA GLY A 66 -23.29 5.12 -12.39
C GLY A 66 -24.60 4.35 -12.16
N VAL A 67 -25.50 4.49 -13.14
CA VAL A 67 -26.83 3.88 -13.23
C VAL A 67 -26.94 2.90 -14.40
N SER A 68 -25.81 2.40 -14.91
CA SER A 68 -25.84 1.41 -15.98
C SER A 68 -26.25 0.04 -15.43
N LYS A 69 -26.91 -0.78 -16.26
CA LYS A 69 -27.28 -2.16 -15.93
C LYS A 69 -26.10 -2.99 -15.41
N THR A 70 -24.89 -2.73 -15.93
CA THR A 70 -23.66 -3.38 -15.47
C THR A 70 -23.30 -2.99 -14.04
N ILE A 71 -23.44 -1.72 -13.68
CA ILE A 71 -23.15 -1.24 -12.32
C ILE A 71 -24.21 -1.73 -11.33
N GLU A 72 -25.48 -1.74 -11.72
CA GLU A 72 -26.55 -2.34 -10.91
C GLU A 72 -26.29 -3.83 -10.67
N TRP A 73 -25.84 -4.56 -11.69
CA TRP A 73 -25.45 -5.96 -11.56
C TRP A 73 -24.19 -6.14 -10.69
N MET A 74 -23.21 -5.24 -10.73
CA MET A 74 -22.07 -5.29 -9.80
C MET A 74 -22.52 -5.04 -8.36
N LYS A 75 -23.43 -4.08 -8.15
CA LYS A 75 -24.00 -3.74 -6.83
C LYS A 75 -24.86 -4.87 -6.27
N SER A 76 -25.53 -5.67 -7.12
CA SER A 76 -26.34 -6.81 -6.67
C SER A 76 -25.50 -7.93 -6.03
N LYS A 77 -24.22 -8.06 -6.39
CA LYS A 77 -23.25 -8.97 -5.76
C LYS A 77 -22.76 -8.42 -4.41
N ASN A 78 -23.68 -8.21 -3.46
CA ASN A 78 -23.50 -7.45 -2.23
C ASN A 78 -22.17 -7.73 -1.47
N ILE A 79 -21.83 -9.00 -1.24
CA ILE A 79 -20.60 -9.40 -0.53
C ILE A 79 -19.33 -8.99 -1.31
N LEU A 80 -19.30 -9.25 -2.62
CA LEU A 80 -18.13 -8.99 -3.46
C LEU A 80 -17.96 -7.48 -3.71
N PHE A 81 -19.07 -6.77 -3.86
CA PHE A 81 -19.11 -5.31 -3.98
C PHE A 81 -18.58 -4.63 -2.73
N HIS A 82 -19.02 -5.03 -1.53
CA HIS A 82 -18.50 -4.48 -0.29
C HIS A 82 -17.00 -4.74 -0.11
N ARG A 83 -16.53 -5.96 -0.46
CA ARG A 83 -15.09 -6.28 -0.44
C ARG A 83 -14.31 -5.39 -1.40
N PHE A 84 -14.81 -5.21 -2.62
CA PHE A 84 -14.23 -4.32 -3.61
C PHE A 84 -14.09 -2.88 -3.09
N VAL A 85 -15.17 -2.31 -2.52
CA VAL A 85 -15.15 -0.95 -1.96
C VAL A 85 -14.18 -0.83 -0.78
N SER A 86 -14.13 -1.85 0.09
CA SER A 86 -13.20 -1.88 1.23
C SER A 86 -11.74 -1.88 0.77
N PHE A 87 -11.38 -2.71 -0.21
CA PHE A 87 -10.03 -2.72 -0.78
C PHE A 87 -9.70 -1.41 -1.49
N ASN A 88 -10.62 -0.85 -2.27
CA ASN A 88 -10.43 0.44 -2.93
C ASN A 88 -10.06 1.53 -1.91
N LYS A 89 -10.88 1.71 -0.87
CA LYS A 89 -10.63 2.71 0.20
C LYS A 89 -9.25 2.53 0.83
N ARG A 90 -8.89 1.29 1.14
CA ARG A 90 -7.61 0.98 1.79
C ARG A 90 -6.42 1.28 0.88
N VAL A 91 -6.47 0.90 -0.39
CA VAL A 91 -5.37 1.20 -1.34
C VAL A 91 -5.26 2.70 -1.61
N VAL A 92 -6.38 3.43 -1.67
CA VAL A 92 -6.39 4.90 -1.76
C VAL A 92 -5.71 5.55 -0.55
N ILE A 93 -6.01 5.11 0.67
CA ILE A 93 -5.36 5.63 1.88
C ILE A 93 -3.87 5.27 1.90
N LEU A 94 -3.52 4.02 1.57
CA LEU A 94 -2.13 3.56 1.55
C LEU A 94 -1.30 4.32 0.50
N SER A 95 -1.81 4.51 -0.71
CA SER A 95 -1.12 5.29 -1.75
C SER A 95 -0.89 6.74 -1.33
N PHE A 96 -1.86 7.37 -0.67
CA PHE A 96 -1.70 8.72 -0.14
C PHE A 96 -0.62 8.81 0.93
N ILE A 97 -0.68 7.95 1.95
CA ILE A 97 0.32 7.90 3.04
C ILE A 97 1.71 7.60 2.48
N LEU A 98 1.81 6.62 1.57
CA LEU A 98 3.07 6.20 0.97
C LEU A 98 3.68 7.31 0.11
N SER A 99 2.86 8.07 -0.62
CA SER A 99 3.32 9.23 -1.40
C SER A 99 3.90 10.31 -0.50
N ILE A 100 3.19 10.68 0.58
CA ILE A 100 3.67 11.67 1.55
C ILE A 100 4.98 11.20 2.19
N TYR A 101 5.04 9.94 2.62
CA TYR A 101 6.25 9.37 3.19
C TYR A 101 7.40 9.44 2.17
N ALA A 102 7.19 8.98 0.94
CA ALA A 102 8.19 9.02 -0.10
C ALA A 102 8.71 10.44 -0.38
N TYR A 103 7.83 11.45 -0.35
CA TYR A 103 8.25 12.84 -0.47
C TYR A 103 9.18 13.27 0.66
N PHE A 104 8.82 12.99 1.91
CA PHE A 104 9.69 13.28 3.05
C PHE A 104 11.03 12.54 2.94
N LEU A 105 11.00 11.24 2.66
CA LEU A 105 12.21 10.42 2.67
C LEU A 105 13.11 10.64 1.44
N GLY A 106 12.54 10.96 0.27
CA GLY A 106 13.27 11.15 -0.97
C GLY A 106 13.85 12.56 -1.15
N TYR A 107 13.19 13.59 -0.62
CA TYR A 107 13.56 14.98 -0.86
C TYR A 107 14.13 15.70 0.37
N PHE A 108 13.94 15.18 1.58
CA PHE A 108 14.52 15.78 2.78
C PHE A 108 16.06 15.66 2.77
N ASN A 109 16.75 16.71 3.20
CA ASN A 109 18.22 16.73 3.25
C ASN A 109 18.73 16.08 4.55
N PHE A 110 18.93 14.78 4.49
CA PHE A 110 19.41 13.99 5.62
C PHE A 110 20.85 14.30 6.03
N GLU A 111 21.70 14.81 5.13
CA GLU A 111 23.07 15.20 5.46
C GLU A 111 23.13 16.41 6.39
N TRP A 112 22.24 17.39 6.16
CA TRP A 112 22.09 18.54 7.05
C TRP A 112 21.62 18.09 8.44
N PHE A 113 20.66 17.16 8.50
CA PHE A 113 20.15 16.62 9.75
C PHE A 113 21.20 15.79 10.51
N GLN A 114 22.03 15.03 9.81
CA GLN A 114 23.14 14.29 10.40
C GLN A 114 24.16 15.21 11.08
N LYS A 115 24.51 16.33 10.42
CA LYS A 115 25.43 17.33 10.97
C LYS A 115 24.86 18.02 12.21
N LEU A 116 23.55 18.23 12.26
CA LEU A 116 22.88 18.85 13.40
C LEU A 116 22.87 17.96 14.65
N LEU A 117 22.65 16.65 14.48
CA LEU A 117 22.52 15.71 15.61
C LEU A 117 23.86 15.32 16.26
N ASN A 118 24.99 15.54 15.58
CA ASN A 118 26.35 15.25 16.07
C ASN A 118 26.53 13.83 16.67
N CYS A 119 25.65 12.89 16.30
CA CYS A 119 25.57 11.54 16.86
C CYS A 119 25.34 10.55 15.71
N SER A 120 26.43 9.94 15.22
CA SER A 120 26.42 9.07 14.03
C SER A 120 25.59 7.80 14.23
N TYR A 121 25.72 7.17 15.40
CA TYR A 121 25.05 5.89 15.69
C TYR A 121 23.52 5.98 15.73
N PHE A 122 22.97 7.02 16.37
CA PHE A 122 21.52 7.22 16.44
C PHE A 122 20.93 7.49 15.05
N PHE A 123 21.64 8.26 14.22
CA PHE A 123 21.20 8.58 12.87
C PHE A 123 21.18 7.35 11.96
N GLU A 124 22.15 6.44 12.07
CA GLU A 124 22.15 5.17 11.33
C GLU A 124 20.93 4.30 11.69
N ILE A 125 20.60 4.18 12.99
CA ILE A 125 19.42 3.44 13.43
C ILE A 125 18.14 4.08 12.90
N LEU A 126 18.04 5.41 12.94
CA LEU A 126 16.90 6.15 12.42
C LEU A 126 16.72 5.91 10.92
N GLN A 127 17.79 5.98 10.12
CA GLN A 127 17.72 5.69 8.69
C GLN A 127 17.22 4.27 8.41
N LYS A 128 17.75 3.27 9.11
CA LYS A 128 17.29 1.88 8.98
C LYS A 128 15.80 1.76 9.29
N PHE A 129 15.35 2.40 10.38
CA PHE A 129 13.94 2.38 10.76
C PHE A 129 13.04 3.06 9.73
N LEU A 130 13.46 4.21 9.18
CA LEU A 130 12.70 4.93 8.16
C LEU A 130 12.56 4.11 6.87
N ILE A 131 13.67 3.53 6.37
CA ILE A 131 13.63 2.70 5.15
C ILE A 131 12.84 1.40 5.38
N SER A 132 13.01 0.76 6.53
CA SER A 132 12.28 -0.45 6.91
C SER A 132 10.77 -0.20 6.97
N SER A 133 10.34 0.87 7.66
CA SER A 133 8.92 1.23 7.76
C SER A 133 8.34 1.71 6.42
N PHE A 134 9.13 2.36 5.58
CA PHE A 134 8.76 2.65 4.21
C PHE A 134 8.49 1.36 3.42
N MET A 135 9.38 0.37 3.52
CA MET A 135 9.21 -0.92 2.85
C MET A 135 8.01 -1.71 3.35
N PHE A 136 7.70 -1.63 4.65
CA PHE A 136 6.44 -2.17 5.20
C PHE A 136 5.22 -1.61 4.44
N LEU A 137 5.12 -0.29 4.34
CA LEU A 137 4.00 0.37 3.68
C LEU A 137 3.96 0.07 2.18
N PHE A 138 5.11 0.07 1.51
CA PHE A 138 5.21 -0.25 0.09
C PHE A 138 4.71 -1.66 -0.23
N VAL A 139 5.18 -2.67 0.52
CA VAL A 139 4.74 -4.06 0.32
C VAL A 139 3.25 -4.21 0.61
N TRP A 140 2.76 -3.60 1.69
CA TRP A 140 1.33 -3.63 1.99
C TRP A 140 0.51 -3.01 0.85
N PHE A 141 0.91 -1.83 0.36
CA PHE A 141 0.27 -1.17 -0.78
C PHE A 141 0.23 -2.07 -2.03
N VAL A 142 1.35 -2.71 -2.39
CA VAL A 142 1.41 -3.59 -3.57
C VAL A 142 0.48 -4.79 -3.42
N ILE A 143 0.49 -5.45 -2.26
CA ILE A 143 -0.36 -6.63 -2.03
C ILE A 143 -1.85 -6.26 -2.07
N ASP A 144 -2.24 -5.17 -1.42
CA ASP A 144 -3.64 -4.73 -1.40
C ASP A 144 -4.10 -4.26 -2.78
N THR A 145 -3.21 -3.65 -3.58
CA THR A 145 -3.49 -3.30 -4.99
C THR A 145 -3.74 -4.55 -5.83
N VAL A 146 -2.91 -5.59 -5.69
CA VAL A 146 -3.10 -6.87 -6.39
C VAL A 146 -4.41 -7.54 -5.98
N GLN A 147 -4.76 -7.50 -4.68
CA GLN A 147 -6.03 -8.05 -4.20
C GLN A 147 -7.23 -7.27 -4.72
N PHE A 148 -7.14 -5.93 -4.75
CA PHE A 148 -8.14 -5.08 -5.37
C PHE A 148 -8.37 -5.49 -6.83
N ILE A 149 -7.30 -5.64 -7.63
CA ILE A 149 -7.41 -6.03 -9.04
C ILE A 149 -8.08 -7.40 -9.19
N LYS A 150 -7.72 -8.38 -8.37
CA LYS A 150 -8.35 -9.72 -8.39
C LYS A 150 -9.84 -9.65 -8.09
N ILE A 151 -10.23 -8.93 -7.04
CA ILE A 151 -11.63 -8.77 -6.65
C ILE A 151 -12.40 -8.01 -7.73
N PHE A 152 -11.78 -7.00 -8.33
CA PHE A 152 -12.37 -6.26 -9.45
C PHE A 152 -12.70 -7.18 -10.62
N TYR A 153 -11.77 -8.03 -11.06
CA TYR A 153 -12.02 -8.99 -12.14
C TYR A 153 -13.12 -10.01 -11.79
N LEU A 154 -13.17 -10.47 -10.54
CA LEU A 154 -14.26 -11.35 -10.07
C LEU A 154 -15.61 -10.63 -10.05
N LEU A 155 -15.62 -9.33 -9.74
CA LEU A 155 -16.84 -8.53 -9.68
C LEU A 155 -17.44 -8.36 -11.06
N ILE A 156 -16.61 -8.06 -12.06
CA ILE A 156 -17.05 -7.87 -13.46
C ILE A 156 -17.30 -9.18 -14.21
N LYS A 157 -16.78 -10.32 -13.74
CA LYS A 157 -17.00 -11.61 -14.39
C LYS A 157 -18.48 -11.97 -14.36
N LYS A 158 -19.12 -11.86 -15.53
CA LYS A 158 -20.49 -12.28 -15.76
C LYS A 158 -20.46 -13.80 -15.92
N ASP A 159 -21.15 -14.50 -15.03
CA ASP A 159 -21.45 -15.92 -15.21
C ASP A 159 -22.48 -16.07 -16.35
#